data_AF-A0A9D4EBI2-F1
#
_entry.id   AF-A0A9D4EBI2-F1
#
_cell.length_a   1.000
_cell.length_b   1.000
_cell.length_c   1.000
_cell.angle_alpha   90.00
_cell.angle_beta   90.00
_cell.angle_gamma   90.00
#
_symmetry.space_group_name_H-M   'P 1'
#
loop_
_entity.id
_entity.type
_entity.pdbx_description
1 polymer ?
#
loop_
_entity_poly.entity_id
_entity_poly.type
_entity_poly.pdbx_seq_one_letter_code
_entity_poly.pdbx_strand_id
1 'polypeptide(L)'
;MTQTKCNSCDAGPYNGYSSYQRHWAMKHSETVTIFQCSLCTKKFGRRTEGVAHQKKLHKYPRQLTPETIQNIHYIDPKGVLPYKEYHRERLRQKRKQSEVASP
;
A
#
# COMPACT_ATOMS: atom_id res chain seq x y z
N MET A 1 -18.00 9.64 -9.93
CA MET A 1 -16.99 9.02 -9.04
C MET A 1 -15.63 9.31 -9.64
N THR A 2 -14.71 9.97 -8.92
CA THR A 2 -13.38 10.33 -9.45
C THR A 2 -12.48 9.11 -9.45
N GLN A 3 -12.17 8.59 -10.63
CA GLN A 3 -11.19 7.51 -10.80
C GLN A 3 -9.78 8.07 -10.59
N THR A 4 -9.06 7.53 -9.61
CA THR A 4 -7.69 7.96 -9.32
C THR A 4 -6.73 7.04 -10.07
N LYS A 5 -5.86 7.59 -10.90
CA LYS A 5 -4.72 6.87 -11.50
C LYS A 5 -3.51 6.97 -10.57
N CYS A 6 -2.54 6.07 -10.71
CA CYS A 6 -1.25 6.30 -10.07
C CYS A 6 -0.52 7.44 -10.79
N ASN A 7 0.16 8.31 -10.03
CA ASN A 7 0.92 9.43 -10.56
C ASN A 7 2.40 9.08 -10.80
N SER A 8 2.83 7.88 -10.40
CA SER A 8 4.22 7.41 -10.52
C SER A 8 4.38 6.29 -11.56
N CYS A 9 3.29 5.63 -11.95
CA CYS A 9 3.29 4.60 -13.00
C CYS A 9 1.94 4.58 -13.73
N ASP A 10 1.87 3.85 -14.84
CA ASP A 10 0.66 3.75 -15.68
C ASP A 10 -0.46 2.89 -15.07
N ALA A 11 -0.35 2.53 -13.79
CA ALA A 11 -1.30 1.65 -13.12
C ALA A 11 -2.59 2.38 -12.70
N GLY A 12 -3.71 1.64 -12.81
CA GLY A 12 -5.05 2.13 -12.55
C GLY A 12 -5.92 2.02 -13.81
N PRO A 13 -7.04 2.74 -13.86
CA PRO A 13 -7.58 3.61 -12.82
C PRO A 13 -8.19 2.82 -11.64
N TYR A 14 -8.15 3.40 -10.43
CA TYR A 14 -8.66 2.77 -9.21
C TYR A 14 -10.05 3.29 -8.85
N ASN A 15 -10.97 2.37 -8.56
CA ASN A 15 -12.34 2.68 -8.15
C ASN A 15 -12.47 3.13 -6.69
N GLY A 16 -11.36 3.43 -6.02
CA GLY A 16 -11.36 3.88 -4.64
C GLY A 16 -9.98 3.96 -4.02
N TYR A 17 -9.89 4.71 -2.92
CA TYR A 17 -8.63 4.97 -2.23
C TYR A 17 -7.95 3.69 -1.71
N SER A 18 -8.70 2.73 -1.17
CA SER A 18 -8.13 1.48 -0.65
C SER A 18 -7.42 0.65 -1.73
N SER A 19 -7.94 0.66 -2.96
CA SER A 19 -7.31 -0.01 -4.10
C SER A 19 -6.01 0.68 -4.52
N TYR A 20 -6.02 2.01 -4.57
CA TYR A 20 -4.83 2.81 -4.84
C TYR A 20 -3.76 2.64 -3.74
N GLN A 21 -4.15 2.73 -2.47
CA GLN A 21 -3.22 2.59 -1.34
C GLN A 21 -2.56 1.21 -1.34
N ARG A 22 -3.32 0.15 -1.63
CA ARG A 22 -2.76 -1.20 -1.76
C ARG A 22 -1.78 -1.28 -2.93
N HIS A 23 -2.11 -0.70 -4.08
CA HIS A 23 -1.19 -0.63 -5.20
C HIS A 23 0.12 0.08 -4.80
N TRP A 24 0.01 1.23 -4.15
CA TRP A 24 1.17 1.99 -3.67
C TRP A 24 2.06 1.16 -2.75
N ALA A 25 1.49 0.52 -1.74
CA ALA A 25 2.23 -0.33 -0.80
C ALA A 25 2.93 -1.52 -1.48
N MET A 26 2.41 -2.01 -2.60
CA MET A 26 2.98 -3.15 -3.32
C MET A 26 3.97 -2.77 -4.41
N LYS A 27 3.97 -1.54 -4.90
CA LYS A 27 4.77 -1.12 -6.06
C LYS A 27 5.70 0.05 -5.77
N HIS A 28 5.35 0.93 -4.84
CA HIS A 28 6.09 2.16 -4.57
C HIS A 28 6.68 2.22 -3.16
N SER A 29 6.48 1.17 -2.34
CA SER A 29 7.19 0.99 -1.08
C SER A 29 8.41 0.10 -1.31
N GLU A 30 9.56 0.51 -0.77
CA GLU A 30 10.83 -0.24 -0.84
C GLU A 30 10.73 -1.62 -0.18
N THR A 31 9.87 -1.73 0.83
CA THR A 31 9.56 -2.99 1.50
C THR A 31 8.07 -3.29 1.39
N VAL A 32 7.75 -4.58 1.39
CA VAL A 32 6.39 -5.10 1.31
C VAL A 32 6.20 -6.16 2.38
N THR A 33 5.04 -6.12 3.04
CA THR A 33 4.61 -7.19 3.93
C THR A 33 3.94 -8.29 3.13
N ILE A 34 4.51 -9.49 3.18
CA ILE A 34 3.90 -10.71 2.69
C ILE A 34 3.35 -11.53 3.88
N PHE A 35 2.46 -12.46 3.58
CA PHE A 35 1.82 -13.33 4.55
C PHE A 35 2.18 -14.78 4.20
N GLN A 36 2.96 -15.43 5.05
CA GLN A 36 3.30 -16.84 4.89
C GLN A 36 2.31 -17.71 5.68
N CYS A 37 1.94 -18.86 5.11
CA CYS A 37 1.17 -19.87 5.84
C CYS A 37 2.05 -20.54 6.91
N SER A 38 1.55 -20.72 8.12
CA SER A 38 2.28 -21.51 9.14
C SER A 38 2.32 -23.01 8.85
N LEU A 39 1.38 -23.50 8.03
CA LEU A 39 1.19 -24.93 7.76
C LEU A 39 1.85 -25.38 6.44
N CYS A 40 2.32 -24.45 5.61
CA CYS A 40 3.08 -24.75 4.39
C CYS A 40 3.95 -23.56 3.97
N THR A 41 4.83 -23.74 2.99
CA THR A 41 5.77 -22.70 2.55
C THR A 41 5.15 -21.62 1.66
N LYS A 42 3.82 -21.62 1.47
CA LYS A 42 3.16 -20.70 0.54
C LYS A 42 3.07 -19.28 1.10
N LYS A 43 3.49 -18.31 0.28
CA LYS A 43 3.51 -16.87 0.59
C LYS A 43 2.46 -16.12 -0.23
N PHE A 44 1.87 -15.08 0.35
CA PHE A 44 0.80 -14.28 -0.25
C PHE A 44 1.10 -12.80 -0.09
N GLY A 45 0.86 -12.00 -1.15
CA GLY A 45 0.97 -10.54 -1.07
C GLY A 45 -0.18 -9.90 -0.29
N ARG A 46 -1.28 -10.62 -0.07
CA ARG A 46 -2.46 -10.12 0.66
C ARG A 46 -2.93 -11.10 1.72
N ARG A 47 -3.29 -10.56 2.89
CA ARG A 47 -3.83 -11.33 4.01
C ARG A 47 -5.08 -12.12 3.63
N THR A 48 -5.98 -11.51 2.84
CA THR A 48 -7.24 -12.16 2.43
C THR A 48 -7.00 -13.39 1.56
N GLU A 49 -5.96 -13.37 0.71
CA GLU A 49 -5.56 -14.53 -0.10
C GLU A 49 -5.03 -15.66 0.79
N GLY A 50 -4.17 -15.33 1.75
CA GLY A 50 -3.67 -16.30 2.73
C GLY A 50 -4.81 -16.93 3.54
N VAL A 51 -5.78 -16.13 4.02
CA VAL A 51 -6.93 -16.65 4.77
C VAL A 51 -7.78 -17.57 3.90
N ALA A 52 -8.03 -17.21 2.64
CA ALA A 52 -8.77 -18.05 1.71
C ALA A 52 -8.03 -19.37 1.44
N HIS A 53 -6.71 -19.31 1.25
CA HIS A 53 -5.86 -20.49 1.10
C HIS A 53 -5.99 -21.44 2.31
N GLN A 54 -5.89 -20.91 3.54
CA GLN A 54 -5.95 -21.75 4.73
C GLN A 54 -7.31 -22.38 4.94
N LYS A 55 -8.39 -21.63 4.70
CA LYS A 55 -9.75 -22.19 4.74
C LYS A 55 -9.90 -23.34 3.73
N LYS A 56 -9.37 -23.19 2.52
CA LYS A 56 -9.52 -24.17 1.44
C LYS A 56 -8.65 -25.41 1.63
N LEU A 57 -7.37 -25.25 1.99
CA LEU A 57 -6.40 -26.36 2.00
C LEU A 57 -6.12 -26.92 3.39
N HIS A 58 -6.30 -26.12 4.44
CA HIS A 58 -5.97 -26.52 5.80
C HIS A 58 -7.20 -26.58 6.72
N LYS A 59 -8.37 -26.07 6.29
CA LYS A 59 -9.62 -26.01 7.07
C LYS A 59 -9.52 -25.22 8.39
N TYR A 60 -8.40 -24.54 8.65
CA TYR A 60 -8.19 -23.67 9.81
C TYR A 60 -8.05 -22.21 9.36
N PRO A 61 -8.86 -21.28 9.88
CA PRO A 61 -8.66 -19.87 9.58
C PRO A 61 -7.48 -19.31 10.41
N ARG A 62 -6.70 -18.41 9.78
CA ARG A 62 -5.93 -17.35 10.46
C ARG A 62 -4.63 -17.79 11.17
N GLN A 63 -3.84 -18.64 10.54
CA GLN A 63 -2.45 -18.92 10.94
C GLN A 63 -1.44 -18.37 9.91
N LEU A 64 -1.46 -17.05 9.69
CA LEU A 64 -0.54 -16.40 8.76
C LEU A 64 0.53 -15.65 9.54
N THR A 65 1.78 -15.82 9.16
CA THR A 65 2.91 -15.05 9.68
C THR A 65 3.19 -13.87 8.74
N PRO A 66 3.11 -12.61 9.21
CA PRO A 66 3.54 -11.47 8.42
C PRO A 66 5.08 -11.45 8.37
N GLU A 67 5.62 -11.25 7.18
CA GLU A 67 7.05 -11.12 6.94
C GLU A 67 7.28 -9.88 6.08
N THR A 68 8.17 -8.99 6.50
CA THR A 68 8.56 -7.81 5.72
C THR A 68 9.77 -8.17 4.87
N ILE A 69 9.64 -8.01 3.56
CA ILE A 69 10.70 -8.31 2.59
C ILE A 69 10.97 -7.10 1.71
N GLN A 70 12.13 -7.09 1.04
CA GLN A 70 12.40 -6.13 -0.01
C GLN A 70 11.40 -6.30 -1.15
N ASN A 71 10.88 -5.17 -1.64
CA ASN A 71 9.93 -5.17 -2.73
C ASN A 71 10.67 -5.33 -4.07
N ILE A 72 10.70 -6.55 -4.59
CA ILE A 72 11.28 -6.85 -5.91
C ILE A 72 10.57 -6.13 -7.07
N HIS A 73 9.34 -5.64 -6.84
CA HIS A 73 8.56 -4.87 -7.80
C HIS A 73 8.58 -3.37 -7.51
N TYR A 74 9.61 -2.91 -6.79
CA TYR A 74 9.77 -1.51 -6.46
C TYR A 74 9.89 -0.66 -7.72
N ILE A 75 9.04 0.36 -7.79
CA ILE A 75 9.01 1.42 -8.77
C ILE A 75 9.20 2.71 -7.98
N ASP A 76 10.32 3.38 -8.20
CA ASP A 76 10.63 4.64 -7.55
C ASP A 76 9.52 5.68 -7.81
N PRO A 77 8.88 6.21 -6.75
CA PRO A 77 7.86 7.23 -6.90
C PRO A 77 8.37 8.58 -7.38
N LYS A 78 9.67 8.77 -7.62
CA LYS A 78 10.30 10.03 -8.04
C LYS A 78 9.96 11.18 -7.10
N GLY A 79 9.93 10.89 -5.79
CA GLY A 79 9.56 11.86 -4.75
C GLY A 79 8.06 12.17 -4.66
N VAL A 80 7.20 11.49 -5.42
CA VAL A 80 5.74 11.60 -5.26
C VAL A 80 5.34 10.83 -4.00
N LEU A 81 4.56 11.45 -3.13
CA LEU A 81 4.00 10.78 -1.95
C LEU A 81 2.63 10.17 -2.25
N PRO A 82 2.22 9.12 -1.52
CA PRO A 82 0.88 8.59 -1.66
C PRO A 82 -0.17 9.69 -1.37
N TYR A 83 -1.26 9.71 -2.14
CA TYR A 83 -2.24 10.81 -2.19
C TYR A 83 -2.63 11.46 -0.84
N LYS A 84 -2.84 10.70 0.23
CA LYS A 84 -3.19 11.26 1.55
C LYS A 84 -2.02 11.95 2.25
N GLU A 85 -0.81 11.45 2.06
CA GLU A 85 0.40 12.03 2.61
C GLU A 85 0.73 13.33 1.88
N TYR A 86 0.66 13.30 0.54
CA TYR A 86 0.68 14.52 -0.28
C TYR A 86 -0.36 15.55 0.19
N HIS A 87 -1.62 15.14 0.40
CA HIS A 87 -2.67 16.05 0.86
C HIS A 87 -2.37 16.63 2.25
N ARG A 88 -1.92 15.80 3.20
CA ARG A 88 -1.55 16.24 4.56
C ARG A 88 -0.36 17.21 4.53
N GLU A 89 0.66 16.91 3.75
CA GLU A 89 1.85 17.75 3.61
C GLU A 89 1.51 19.10 3.00
N ARG A 90 0.65 19.11 1.98
CA ARG A 90 0.13 20.36 1.40
C ARG A 90 -0.62 21.21 2.43
N LEU A 91 -1.42 20.60 3.30
CA LEU A 91 -2.09 21.32 4.40
C LEU A 91 -1.09 21.87 5.41
N ARG A 92 -0.03 21.12 5.74
CA ARG A 92 1.06 21.58 6.63
C ARG A 92 1.81 22.77 6.03
N GLN A 93 2.14 22.72 4.74
CA GLN A 93 2.82 23.81 4.03
C GLN A 93 1.96 25.08 4.00
N LYS A 94 0.66 24.95 3.74
CA LYS A 94 -0.28 26.08 3.80
C LYS A 94 -0.32 26.75 5.18
N ARG A 95 -0.33 25.97 6.26
CA ARG A 95 -0.28 26.50 7.64
C ARG A 95 1.01 27.26 7.93
N LYS A 96 2.16 26.70 7.54
CA LYS A 96 3.46 27.36 7.70
C LYS A 96 3.53 28.68 6.94
N GLN A 97 2.99 28.74 5.72
CA GLN A 97 2.95 29.99 4.93
C GLN A 97 2.04 31.06 5.55
N SER A 98 0.93 30.67 6.20
CA SER A 98 0.09 31.62 6.93
C SER A 98 0.71 32.13 8.24
N GLU A 99 1.58 31.35 8.89
CA GLU A 99 2.27 31.77 10.12
C GLU A 99 3.42 32.75 9.84
N VAL A 100 4.09 32.62 8.68
CA VAL A 100 5.18 33.53 8.25
C VAL A 100 4.64 34.85 7.67
N ALA A 101 3.34 34.90 7.31
CA ALA A 101 2.70 36.07 6.72
C ALA A 101 1.97 36.98 7.73
N SER A 102 2.05 36.69 9.04
CA SER A 102 1.57 37.59 10.09
C SER A 102 2.70 38.53 10.54
N PRO A 103 2.52 39.87 10.50
CA PRO A 103 3.51 40.85 10.96
C PRO A 103 3.73 40.81 12.48
#